data_AF-A0A1G3R996-F1
#
_entry.id   AF-A0A1G3R996-F1
#
_cell.length_a   1.000
_cell.length_b   1.000
_cell.length_c   1.000
_cell.angle_alpha   90.00
_cell.angle_beta   90.00
_cell.angle_gamma   90.00
#
_symmetry.space_group_name_H-M   'P 1'
#
loop_
_entity.id
_entity.type
_entity.pdbx_description
1 polymer ?
#
loop_
_entity_poly.entity_id
_entity_poly.type
_entity_poly.pdbx_seq_one_letter_code
_entity_poly.pdbx_strand_id
1 'polypeptide(L)'
;MGEFGSVVLADIEEVWNEQFRQLGADYREPRLVLFSGQAESACGYNSAAVGPFCELDAPGDFALAYVIAHEVGHHVQNLLGVMEEVSTRQARLGEREANQLTVRLELQADFLAGVWAHYARRSSDFLDSADIEEGINAAGAVGEDRIMQSARGRVVPDAFTHGTSAQRIRWFRKGLESGDLEQGDTLSAARL
;
A
#
# COMPACT_ATOMS: atom_id res chain seq x y z
N MET A 1 6.51 20.41 5.43
CA MET A 1 5.30 19.58 5.59
C MET A 1 4.15 20.40 5.06
N GLY A 2 3.49 19.93 4.00
CA GLY A 2 2.23 20.56 3.59
C GLY A 2 1.16 20.24 4.63
N GLU A 3 0.28 21.19 4.87
CA GLU A 3 -0.95 21.05 5.66
C GLU A 3 -1.72 19.77 5.27
N PHE A 4 -1.71 19.43 3.98
CA PHE A 4 -2.40 18.28 3.38
C PHE A 4 -1.98 16.91 3.94
N GLY A 5 -0.67 16.62 4.05
CA GLY A 5 -0.22 15.29 4.49
C GLY A 5 -0.59 14.95 5.94
N SER A 6 -0.71 15.98 6.79
CA SER A 6 -1.17 15.80 8.18
C SER A 6 -2.68 15.55 8.24
N VAL A 7 -3.46 16.22 7.38
CA VAL A 7 -4.91 15.99 7.25
C VAL A 7 -5.18 14.57 6.79
N VAL A 8 -4.46 14.08 5.78
CA VAL A 8 -4.61 12.71 5.28
C VAL A 8 -4.28 11.68 6.36
N LEU A 9 -3.18 11.85 7.09
CA LEU A 9 -2.82 10.90 8.16
C LEU A 9 -3.90 10.85 9.25
N ALA A 10 -4.39 11.99 9.70
CA ALA A 10 -5.42 12.05 10.73
C ALA A 10 -6.72 11.36 10.28
N ASP A 11 -7.10 11.53 9.01
CA ASP A 11 -8.25 10.86 8.40
C ASP A 11 -8.06 9.33 8.34
N ILE A 12 -6.88 8.88 7.92
CA ILE A 12 -6.51 7.46 7.91
C ILE A 12 -6.62 6.86 9.31
N GLU A 13 -6.11 7.57 10.32
CA GLU A 13 -6.15 7.14 11.73
C GLU A 13 -7.61 7.02 12.21
N GLU A 14 -8.48 7.96 11.88
CA GLU A 14 -9.91 7.90 12.23
C GLU A 14 -10.58 6.64 11.65
N VAL A 15 -10.38 6.38 10.35
CA VAL A 15 -10.94 5.20 9.68
C VAL A 15 -10.44 3.91 10.34
N TRP A 16 -9.14 3.75 10.56
CA TRP A 16 -8.60 2.51 11.13
C TRP A 16 -8.95 2.31 12.60
N ASN A 17 -9.05 3.38 13.40
CA ASN A 17 -9.58 3.31 14.75
C ASN A 17 -11.00 2.72 14.74
N GLU A 18 -11.85 3.16 13.81
CA GLU A 18 -13.20 2.61 13.67
C GLU A 18 -13.20 1.14 13.20
N GLN A 19 -12.41 0.80 12.18
CA GLN A 19 -12.34 -0.57 11.67
C GLN A 19 -11.86 -1.57 12.73
N PHE A 20 -10.80 -1.25 13.48
CA PHE A 20 -10.29 -2.12 14.54
C PHE A 20 -11.29 -2.29 15.68
N ARG A 21 -12.01 -1.22 16.03
CA ARG A 21 -13.11 -1.30 17.00
C ARG A 21 -14.19 -2.29 16.56
N GLN A 22 -14.53 -2.33 15.27
CA GLN A 22 -15.49 -3.31 14.73
C GLN A 22 -14.95 -4.75 14.78
N LEU A 23 -13.64 -4.91 14.61
CA LEU A 23 -12.94 -6.20 14.78
C LEU A 23 -12.76 -6.61 16.25
N GLY A 24 -13.14 -5.76 17.21
CA GLY A 24 -12.91 -6.02 18.63
C GLY A 24 -11.43 -5.95 19.04
N ALA A 25 -10.63 -5.19 18.30
CA ALA A 25 -9.20 -4.98 18.54
C ALA A 25 -8.89 -3.49 18.75
N ASP A 26 -7.72 -3.21 19.33
CA ASP A 26 -7.23 -1.84 19.50
C ASP A 26 -6.30 -1.46 18.35
N TYR A 27 -6.59 -0.35 17.67
CA TYR A 27 -5.66 0.24 16.70
C TYR A 27 -4.58 1.01 17.44
N ARG A 28 -3.30 0.72 17.14
CA ARG A 28 -2.17 1.51 17.63
C ARG A 28 -1.68 2.39 16.51
N GLU A 29 -1.91 3.68 16.58
CA GLU A 29 -1.51 4.65 15.55
C GLU A 29 0.00 4.57 15.21
N PRO A 30 0.37 4.64 13.92
CA PRO A 30 1.76 4.65 13.50
C PRO A 30 2.43 5.98 13.81
N ARG A 31 3.76 5.97 14.00
CA ARG A 31 4.54 7.22 14.03
C ARG A 31 5.05 7.49 12.63
N LEU A 32 4.41 8.43 11.91
CA LEU A 32 4.87 8.82 10.58
C LEU A 32 6.13 9.69 10.68
N VAL A 33 7.23 9.21 10.09
CA VAL A 33 8.46 10.00 9.88
C VAL A 33 8.67 10.12 8.38
N LEU A 34 8.42 11.32 7.84
CA LEU A 34 8.67 11.62 6.44
C LEU A 34 10.14 12.00 6.26
N PHE A 35 10.87 11.23 5.44
CA PHE A 35 12.24 11.54 5.08
C PHE A 35 12.27 12.48 3.86
N SER A 36 12.76 13.70 4.03
CA SER A 36 12.97 14.67 2.95
C SER A 36 14.44 14.77 2.49
N GLY A 37 15.28 13.81 2.87
CA GLY A 37 16.67 13.69 2.44
C GLY A 37 16.88 12.42 1.62
N GLN A 38 17.99 12.34 0.88
CA GLN A 38 18.49 11.06 0.35
C GLN A 38 18.80 10.16 1.54
N ALA A 39 17.80 9.40 2.00
CA ALA A 39 18.07 8.24 2.82
C ALA A 39 18.75 7.23 1.90
N GLU A 40 19.94 6.77 2.26
CA GLU A 40 20.52 5.56 1.68
C GLU A 40 19.66 4.36 2.12
N SER A 41 18.48 4.23 1.52
CA SER A 41 17.65 3.04 1.66
C SER A 41 17.59 2.36 0.29
N ALA A 42 18.66 1.64 -0.03
CA ALA A 42 18.54 0.51 -0.94
C ALA A 42 17.54 -0.45 -0.31
N CYS A 43 16.40 -0.69 -0.98
CA CYS A 43 15.28 -1.51 -0.52
C CYS A 43 15.76 -2.72 0.31
N GLY A 44 15.58 -2.63 1.62
CA GLY A 44 16.09 -3.58 2.59
C GLY A 44 15.14 -3.61 3.77
N TYR A 45 14.61 -4.80 4.03
CA TYR A 45 13.73 -5.13 5.15
C TYR A 45 14.17 -4.42 6.42
N ASN A 46 13.47 -3.34 6.78
CA ASN A 46 13.13 -2.88 8.13
C ASN A 46 12.67 -1.41 8.09
N SER A 47 11.57 -1.17 8.78
CA SER A 47 10.83 0.09 8.98
C SER A 47 9.88 0.49 7.86
N ALA A 48 8.62 0.74 8.26
CA ALA A 48 7.65 1.59 7.58
C ALA A 48 8.12 3.06 7.58
N ALA A 49 9.38 3.25 7.19
CA ALA A 49 9.91 4.53 6.82
C ALA A 49 9.42 4.75 5.39
N VAL A 50 8.64 5.80 5.20
CA VAL A 50 8.39 6.37 3.87
C VAL A 50 9.77 6.75 3.31
N GLY A 51 10.42 5.77 2.67
CA GLY A 51 11.69 5.92 1.99
C GLY A 51 11.50 6.88 0.81
N PRO A 52 12.59 7.41 0.24
CA PRO A 52 12.50 8.58 -0.60
C PRO A 52 11.78 8.21 -1.91
N PHE A 53 10.49 8.51 -1.99
CA PHE A 53 9.74 8.64 -3.25
C PHE A 53 10.20 9.87 -4.07
N CYS A 54 11.47 10.28 -3.88
CA CYS A 54 12.17 11.30 -4.65
C CYS A 54 12.51 10.74 -6.04
N GLU A 55 11.50 10.43 -6.85
CA GLU A 55 11.56 10.42 -8.32
C GLU A 55 10.25 9.95 -8.99
N LEU A 56 9.16 9.79 -8.23
CA LEU A 56 7.86 9.85 -8.86
C LEU A 56 7.45 11.33 -8.88
N ASP A 57 7.61 11.93 -10.05
CA ASP A 57 6.87 13.12 -10.48
C ASP A 57 5.38 12.76 -10.51
N ALA A 58 4.81 12.46 -9.34
CA ALA A 58 3.41 12.15 -9.15
C ALA A 58 2.72 13.52 -9.03
N PRO A 59 2.06 13.98 -10.09
CA PRO A 59 1.62 15.35 -10.19
C PRO A 59 0.29 15.48 -9.44
N GLY A 60 0.35 15.63 -8.12
CA GLY A 60 -0.83 15.97 -7.33
C GLY A 60 -0.72 15.59 -5.86
N ASP A 61 -1.53 16.28 -5.06
CA ASP A 61 -1.63 16.07 -3.62
C ASP A 61 -2.16 14.65 -3.32
N PHE A 62 -2.95 14.05 -4.21
CA PHE A 62 -3.58 12.77 -3.93
C PHE A 62 -2.68 11.54 -4.15
N ALA A 63 -1.68 11.62 -5.03
CA ALA A 63 -0.66 10.59 -5.11
C ALA A 63 0.09 10.42 -3.77
N LEU A 64 0.32 11.52 -3.04
CA LEU A 64 0.86 11.48 -1.68
C LEU A 64 -0.12 10.79 -0.73
N ALA A 65 -1.41 11.06 -0.84
CA ALA A 65 -2.43 10.42 0.00
C ALA A 65 -2.46 8.90 -0.18
N TYR A 66 -2.41 8.44 -1.43
CA TYR A 66 -2.29 7.02 -1.76
C TYR A 66 -1.05 6.37 -1.12
N VAL A 67 0.12 7.01 -1.21
CA VAL A 67 1.35 6.48 -0.60
C VAL A 67 1.18 6.37 0.92
N ILE A 68 0.70 7.41 1.60
CA ILE A 68 0.50 7.36 3.06
C ILE A 68 -0.47 6.23 3.42
N ALA A 69 -1.58 6.08 2.70
CA ALA A 69 -2.55 5.02 2.94
C ALA A 69 -1.96 3.62 2.71
N HIS A 70 -1.09 3.44 1.70
CA HIS A 70 -0.40 2.19 1.43
C HIS A 70 0.58 1.82 2.56
N GLU A 71 1.39 2.77 3.03
CA GLU A 71 2.31 2.57 4.15
C GLU A 71 1.57 2.25 5.45
N VAL A 72 0.43 2.91 5.69
CA VAL A 72 -0.44 2.56 6.83
C VAL A 72 -1.08 1.18 6.63
N GLY A 73 -1.36 0.76 5.39
CA GLY A 73 -1.75 -0.61 5.05
C GLY A 73 -0.76 -1.64 5.57
N HIS A 74 0.55 -1.43 5.38
CA HIS A 74 1.58 -2.29 5.97
C HIS A 74 1.58 -2.28 7.50
N HIS A 75 1.35 -1.12 8.10
CA HIS A 75 1.21 -1.04 9.55
C HIS A 75 -0.01 -1.84 10.06
N VAL A 76 -1.14 -1.80 9.35
CA VAL A 76 -2.32 -2.62 9.64
C VAL A 76 -1.98 -4.11 9.51
N GLN A 77 -1.26 -4.53 8.46
CA GLN A 77 -0.79 -5.91 8.31
C GLN A 77 0.08 -6.36 9.49
N ASN A 78 0.95 -5.48 9.99
CA ASN A 78 1.74 -5.76 11.18
C ASN A 78 0.85 -5.97 12.42
N LEU A 79 -0.14 -5.10 12.64
CA LEU A 79 -1.06 -5.24 13.78
C LEU A 79 -1.93 -6.50 13.71
N LEU A 80 -2.27 -6.94 12.50
CA LEU A 80 -3.03 -8.17 12.26
C LEU A 80 -2.17 -9.44 12.23
N GLY A 81 -0.84 -9.34 12.40
CA GLY A 81 0.09 -10.47 12.40
C GLY A 81 0.43 -11.03 11.01
N VAL A 82 -0.05 -10.39 9.93
CA VAL A 82 0.16 -10.85 8.55
C VAL A 82 1.64 -10.78 8.14
N MET A 83 2.35 -9.72 8.56
CA MET A 83 3.79 -9.59 8.26
C MET A 83 4.62 -10.73 8.89
N GLU A 84 4.28 -11.13 10.11
CA GLU A 84 4.94 -12.25 10.80
C GLU A 84 4.65 -13.59 10.11
N GLU A 85 3.41 -13.81 9.66
CA GLU A 85 3.05 -14.99 8.89
C GLU A 85 3.86 -15.08 7.59
N VAL A 86 3.91 -13.99 6.82
CA VAL A 86 4.66 -13.93 5.54
C VAL A 86 6.14 -14.19 5.79
N SER A 87 6.75 -13.53 6.77
CA SER A 87 8.15 -13.74 7.13
C SER A 87 8.45 -15.20 7.49
N THR A 88 7.59 -15.82 8.31
CA THR A 88 7.73 -17.22 8.72
C THR A 88 7.63 -18.19 7.54
N ARG A 89 6.75 -17.90 6.57
CA ARG A 89 6.59 -18.70 5.36
C ARG A 89 7.78 -18.54 4.43
N GLN A 90 8.26 -17.30 4.21
CA GLN A 90 9.41 -17.00 3.36
C GLN A 90 10.68 -17.72 3.82
N ALA A 91 10.91 -17.85 5.13
CA ALA A 91 12.07 -18.55 5.69
C ALA A 91 12.19 -20.03 5.27
N ARG A 92 11.11 -20.62 4.73
CA ARG A 92 11.04 -22.03 4.31
C ARG A 92 11.02 -22.21 2.79
N LEU A 93 11.09 -21.12 2.03
CA LEU A 93 10.83 -21.10 0.59
C LEU A 93 12.08 -20.72 -0.21
N GLY A 94 12.08 -21.08 -1.49
CA GLY A 94 13.04 -20.57 -2.46
C GLY A 94 12.77 -19.10 -2.79
N GLU A 95 13.75 -18.43 -3.40
CA GLU A 95 13.69 -17.00 -3.73
C GLU A 95 12.43 -16.65 -4.54
N ARG A 96 12.07 -17.46 -5.54
CA ARG A 96 10.90 -17.23 -6.39
C ARG A 96 9.60 -17.27 -5.59
N GLU A 97 9.41 -18.29 -4.76
CA GLU A 97 8.20 -18.41 -3.95
C GLU A 97 8.16 -17.35 -2.84
N ALA A 98 9.32 -16.97 -2.29
CA ALA A 98 9.41 -15.87 -1.34
C ALA A 98 9.02 -14.53 -1.97
N ASN A 99 9.50 -14.25 -3.19
CA ASN A 99 9.12 -13.07 -3.98
C ASN A 99 7.60 -13.02 -4.24
N GLN A 100 6.99 -14.16 -4.56
CA GLN A 100 5.53 -14.24 -4.73
C GLN A 100 4.76 -13.91 -3.45
N LEU A 101 5.29 -14.24 -2.26
CA LEU A 101 4.69 -13.81 -1.01
C LEU A 101 4.84 -12.31 -0.77
N THR A 102 5.98 -11.72 -1.12
CA THR A 102 6.15 -10.27 -1.07
C THR A 102 5.12 -9.57 -1.96
N VAL A 103 4.95 -10.03 -3.21
CA VAL A 103 3.91 -9.47 -4.10
C VAL A 103 2.52 -9.54 -3.48
N ARG A 104 2.17 -10.65 -2.81
CA ARG A 104 0.85 -10.77 -2.16
C ARG A 104 0.71 -9.79 -0.98
N LEU A 105 1.77 -9.60 -0.20
CA LEU A 105 1.79 -8.64 0.90
C LEU A 105 1.58 -7.19 0.39
N GLU A 106 2.29 -6.81 -0.66
CA GLU A 106 2.17 -5.48 -1.30
C GLU A 106 0.77 -5.24 -1.87
N LEU A 107 0.19 -6.24 -2.55
CA LEU A 107 -1.17 -6.13 -3.09
C LEU A 107 -2.24 -6.04 -1.99
N GLN A 108 -1.98 -6.61 -0.82
CA GLN A 108 -2.89 -6.43 0.31
C GLN A 108 -2.76 -5.02 0.90
N ALA A 109 -1.57 -4.42 0.91
CA ALA A 109 -1.44 -3.02 1.31
C ALA A 109 -2.18 -2.08 0.33
N ASP A 110 -2.14 -2.36 -0.98
CA ASP A 110 -2.97 -1.67 -1.98
C ASP A 110 -4.47 -1.83 -1.69
N PHE A 111 -4.91 -3.05 -1.34
CA PHE A 111 -6.29 -3.31 -0.95
C PHE A 111 -6.70 -2.51 0.29
N LEU A 112 -5.87 -2.49 1.33
CA LEU A 112 -6.13 -1.78 2.58
C LEU A 112 -6.17 -0.26 2.36
N ALA A 113 -5.32 0.28 1.49
CA ALA A 113 -5.39 1.67 1.04
C ALA A 113 -6.72 1.95 0.31
N GLY A 114 -7.19 1.01 -0.52
CA GLY A 114 -8.51 1.07 -1.13
C GLY A 114 -9.65 1.08 -0.09
N VAL A 115 -9.58 0.23 0.93
CA VAL A 115 -10.57 0.21 2.02
C VAL A 115 -10.61 1.56 2.75
N TRP A 116 -9.45 2.15 3.05
CA TRP A 116 -9.42 3.52 3.59
C TRP A 116 -10.17 4.50 2.66
N ALA A 117 -9.82 4.51 1.37
CA ALA A 117 -10.46 5.41 0.40
C ALA A 117 -11.98 5.18 0.28
N HIS A 118 -12.47 3.95 0.51
CA HIS A 118 -13.91 3.65 0.54
C HIS A 118 -14.64 4.44 1.63
N TYR A 119 -14.05 4.54 2.82
CA TYR A 119 -14.64 5.24 3.96
C TYR A 119 -14.37 6.74 3.87
N ALA A 120 -13.15 7.13 3.54
CA ALA A 120 -12.74 8.53 3.45
C ALA A 120 -13.56 9.33 2.42
N ARG A 121 -13.91 8.75 1.26
CA ARG A 121 -14.83 9.41 0.28
C ARG A 121 -16.24 9.70 0.82
N ARG A 122 -16.62 9.15 1.98
CA ARG A 122 -17.94 9.32 2.60
C ARG A 122 -17.93 10.32 3.74
N SER A 123 -16.77 10.51 4.37
CA SER A 123 -16.58 11.35 5.57
C SER A 123 -15.81 12.63 5.29
N SER A 124 -15.10 12.71 4.17
CA SER A 124 -14.00 13.68 3.99
C SER A 124 -14.20 14.53 2.75
N ASP A 125 -14.13 15.85 2.91
CA ASP A 125 -14.41 16.82 1.84
C ASP A 125 -13.27 16.96 0.81
N PHE A 126 -12.11 16.34 1.06
CA PHE A 126 -10.90 16.44 0.23
C PHE A 126 -10.74 15.29 -0.78
N LEU A 127 -11.74 14.42 -0.90
CA LEU A 127 -11.67 13.18 -1.65
C LEU A 127 -12.78 13.12 -2.71
N ASP A 128 -12.51 13.63 -3.90
CA ASP A 128 -13.42 13.53 -5.03
C ASP A 128 -13.05 12.37 -5.99
N SER A 129 -13.89 12.16 -7.01
CA SER A 129 -13.68 11.08 -7.99
C SER A 129 -12.41 11.27 -8.83
N ALA A 130 -11.98 12.51 -9.07
CA ALA A 130 -10.75 12.80 -9.80
C ALA A 130 -9.52 12.50 -8.94
N ASP A 131 -9.57 12.83 -7.65
CA ASP A 131 -8.55 12.46 -6.67
C ASP A 131 -8.39 10.93 -6.63
N ILE A 132 -9.48 10.18 -6.48
CA ILE A 132 -9.46 8.70 -6.49
C ILE A 132 -8.80 8.13 -7.75
N GLU A 133 -9.06 8.70 -8.92
CA GLU A 133 -8.41 8.29 -10.18
C GLU A 133 -6.91 8.62 -10.18
N GLU A 134 -6.48 9.72 -9.54
CA GLU A 134 -5.06 10.00 -9.31
C GLU A 134 -4.41 8.90 -8.46
N GLY A 135 -5.08 8.42 -7.41
CA GLY A 135 -4.60 7.31 -6.58
C GLY A 135 -4.48 6.00 -7.34
N ILE A 136 -5.45 5.69 -8.22
CA ILE A 136 -5.38 4.55 -9.13
C ILE A 136 -4.18 4.68 -10.09
N ASN A 137 -3.96 5.87 -10.64
CA ASN A 137 -2.83 6.13 -11.51
C ASN A 137 -1.50 6.01 -10.77
N ALA A 138 -1.43 6.47 -9.52
CA ALA A 138 -0.27 6.31 -8.65
C ALA A 138 0.01 4.82 -8.41
N ALA A 139 -0.99 4.02 -8.02
CA ALA A 139 -0.86 2.57 -7.85
C ALA A 139 -0.34 1.86 -9.10
N GLY A 140 -0.81 2.27 -10.29
CA GLY A 140 -0.32 1.76 -11.56
C GLY A 140 1.08 2.24 -11.96
N ALA A 141 1.55 3.37 -11.41
CA ALA A 141 2.87 3.90 -11.73
C ALA A 141 4.00 3.12 -11.04
N VAL A 142 3.72 2.58 -9.85
CA VAL A 142 4.65 1.80 -9.01
C VAL A 142 4.65 0.30 -9.29
N GLY A 143 4.00 -0.15 -10.38
CA GLY A 143 4.09 -1.54 -10.83
C GLY A 143 5.46 -1.88 -11.41
N GLU A 144 6.02 -3.03 -11.04
CA GLU A 144 7.37 -3.43 -11.45
C GLU A 144 7.48 -3.72 -12.95
N ASP A 145 6.41 -4.14 -13.61
CA ASP A 145 6.38 -4.29 -15.06
C ASP A 145 6.66 -2.95 -15.75
N ARG A 146 6.07 -1.86 -15.27
CA ARG A 146 6.29 -0.51 -15.78
C ARG A 146 7.69 -0.01 -15.47
N ILE A 147 8.16 -0.18 -14.22
CA ILE A 147 9.50 0.25 -13.78
C ILE A 147 10.60 -0.53 -14.53
N MET A 148 10.47 -1.85 -14.66
CA MET A 148 11.47 -2.66 -15.37
C MET A 148 11.45 -2.36 -16.87
N GLN A 149 10.28 -2.13 -17.46
CA GLN A 149 10.18 -1.76 -18.87
C GLN A 149 10.86 -0.41 -19.15
N SER A 150 10.63 0.60 -18.30
CA SER A 150 11.24 1.93 -18.47
C SER A 150 12.75 1.93 -18.17
N ALA A 151 13.20 1.19 -17.17
CA ALA A 151 14.60 1.19 -16.73
C ALA A 151 15.50 0.20 -17.50
N ARG A 152 14.98 -0.98 -17.88
CA ARG A 152 15.78 -2.10 -18.41
C ARG A 152 15.31 -2.62 -19.77
N GLY A 153 14.19 -2.13 -20.30
CA GLY A 153 13.63 -2.54 -21.60
C GLY A 153 13.13 -3.99 -21.67
N ARG A 154 13.10 -4.70 -20.54
CA ARG A 154 12.63 -6.09 -20.43
C ARG A 154 11.99 -6.35 -19.07
N VAL A 155 10.97 -7.20 -19.06
CA VAL A 155 10.24 -7.60 -17.85
C VAL A 155 10.67 -9.01 -17.42
N VAL A 156 10.97 -9.19 -16.13
CA VAL A 156 11.33 -10.51 -15.55
C VAL A 156 10.34 -10.82 -14.41
N PRO A 157 9.25 -11.55 -14.68
CA PRO A 157 8.17 -11.75 -13.71
C PRO A 157 8.60 -12.45 -12.41
N ASP A 158 9.56 -13.35 -12.48
CA ASP A 158 10.03 -14.12 -11.31
C ASP A 158 10.83 -13.26 -10.31
N ALA A 159 11.22 -12.04 -10.71
CA ALA A 159 11.94 -11.08 -9.87
C ALA A 159 11.02 -10.02 -9.25
N PHE A 160 9.70 -10.15 -9.42
CA PHE A 160 8.75 -9.18 -8.87
C PHE A 160 8.63 -9.30 -7.35
N THR A 161 8.63 -8.16 -6.68
CA THR A 161 8.43 -7.97 -5.25
C THR A 161 7.23 -7.07 -4.92
N HIS A 162 6.80 -6.19 -5.84
CA HIS A 162 5.69 -5.23 -5.70
C HIS A 162 4.52 -5.49 -6.65
N GLY A 163 4.66 -6.48 -7.54
CA GLY A 163 3.61 -6.90 -8.45
C GLY A 163 3.51 -6.03 -9.70
N THR A 164 2.61 -6.42 -10.60
CA THR A 164 2.33 -5.68 -11.84
C THR A 164 1.41 -4.50 -11.58
N SER A 165 1.52 -3.48 -12.42
CA SER A 165 0.64 -2.31 -12.43
C SER A 165 -0.84 -2.72 -12.44
N ALA A 166 -1.19 -3.75 -13.20
CA ALA A 166 -2.56 -4.25 -13.30
C ALA A 166 -3.05 -4.95 -12.01
N GLN A 167 -2.18 -5.66 -11.30
CA GLN A 167 -2.52 -6.27 -10.02
C GLN A 167 -2.74 -5.20 -8.95
N ARG A 168 -1.85 -4.21 -8.88
CA ARG A 168 -1.94 -3.11 -7.91
C ARG A 168 -3.25 -2.34 -8.04
N ILE A 169 -3.58 -1.91 -9.26
CA ILE A 169 -4.85 -1.24 -9.58
C ILE A 169 -6.05 -2.13 -9.20
N ARG A 170 -6.00 -3.43 -9.49
CA ARG A 170 -7.10 -4.36 -9.18
C ARG A 170 -7.38 -4.39 -7.69
N TRP A 171 -6.36 -4.60 -6.87
CA TRP A 171 -6.54 -4.75 -5.43
C TRP A 171 -6.93 -3.45 -4.75
N PHE A 172 -6.34 -2.33 -5.16
CA PHE A 172 -6.78 -1.00 -4.71
C PHE A 172 -8.27 -0.76 -5.02
N ARG A 173 -8.69 -0.97 -6.27
CA ARG A 173 -10.10 -0.82 -6.67
C ARG A 173 -11.03 -1.75 -5.89
N LYS A 174 -10.61 -2.99 -5.66
CA LYS A 174 -11.40 -3.96 -4.88
C LYS A 174 -11.64 -3.47 -3.46
N GLY A 175 -10.62 -2.92 -2.79
CA GLY A 175 -10.76 -2.31 -1.47
C GLY A 175 -11.70 -1.11 -1.50
N LEU A 176 -11.50 -0.21 -2.47
CA LEU A 176 -12.31 0.99 -2.67
C LEU A 176 -13.79 0.69 -2.92
N GLU A 177 -14.08 -0.33 -3.72
CA GLU A 177 -15.44 -0.72 -4.07
C GLU A 177 -16.14 -1.41 -2.89
N SER A 178 -15.45 -2.35 -2.24
CA SER A 178 -16.05 -3.20 -1.20
C SER A 178 -16.12 -2.54 0.17
N GLY A 179 -15.04 -1.87 0.62
CA GLY A 179 -14.86 -1.45 2.01
C GLY A 179 -14.77 -2.61 3.01
N ASP A 180 -14.71 -3.85 2.54
CA ASP A 180 -14.91 -5.05 3.35
C ASP A 180 -13.59 -5.82 3.52
N LEU A 181 -13.02 -5.78 4.73
CA LEU A 181 -11.72 -6.38 5.05
C LEU A 181 -11.64 -7.89 4.75
N GLU A 182 -12.76 -8.62 4.79
CA GLU A 182 -12.77 -10.07 4.52
C GLU A 182 -12.44 -10.37 3.05
N GLN A 183 -12.59 -9.40 2.16
CA GLN A 183 -12.28 -9.57 0.74
C GLN A 183 -10.80 -9.35 0.41
N GLY A 184 -9.98 -9.01 1.40
CA GLY A 184 -8.56 -8.66 1.29
C GLY A 184 -7.56 -9.81 1.43
N ASP A 185 -7.99 -11.07 1.44
CA ASP A 185 -7.08 -12.22 1.54
C ASP A 185 -6.31 -12.45 0.23
N THR A 186 -5.23 -11.70 0.05
CA THR A 186 -4.29 -11.88 -1.06
C THR A 186 -3.38 -13.09 -0.87
N LEU A 187 -3.20 -13.61 0.35
CA LEU A 187 -2.30 -14.72 0.62
C LEU A 187 -2.86 -16.04 0.08
N SER A 188 -4.19 -16.20 0.12
CA SER A 188 -4.92 -17.37 -0.38
C SER A 188 -5.52 -17.17 -1.78
N ALA A 189 -5.46 -15.96 -2.34
CA ALA A 189 -6.08 -15.65 -3.63
C ALA A 189 -5.56 -16.54 -4.76
N ALA A 190 -6.48 -17.23 -5.45
CA ALA A 190 -6.18 -18.05 -6.63
C ALA A 190 -5.74 -17.21 -7.83
N ARG A 191 -6.19 -15.96 -7.90
CA ARG A 191 -5.81 -14.97 -8.92
C ARG A 191 -5.53 -13.63 -8.26
N LEU A 192 -4.39 -13.06 -8.63
CA LEU A 192 -3.96 -11.72 -8.25
C LEU A 192 -4.42 -10.66 -9.26
#